data_AF-A0A9E1Y432-F1
#
_entry.id   AF-A0A9E1Y432-F1
#
_cell.length_a   1.000
_cell.length_b   1.000
_cell.length_c   1.000
_cell.angle_alpha   90.00
_cell.angle_beta   90.00
_cell.angle_gamma   90.00
#
_symmetry.space_group_name_H-M   'P 1'
#
loop_
_entity.id
_entity.type
_entity.pdbx_description
1 polymer ?
#
loop_
_entity_poly.entity_id
_entity_poly.type
_entity_poly.pdbx_seq_one_letter_code
_entity_poly.pdbx_strand_id
1 'polypeptide(L)'
;IYRWNDISVIRDRDFYENIGKYDQFVGGWDDKYDNPFDGKGNWYTIQKENVESIILTKNKNYYRDLRHESNQLKHYSRYAVTTIMFNHIISGLDAFIVSNKKNNFPKIRLNYSRINKWGVGGVQITYAW
;
A
#
# COMPACT_ATOMS: atom_id res chain seq x y z
N ILE A 1 16.81 -21.84 39.66
CA ILE A 1 17.70 -21.84 38.47
C ILE A 1 17.06 -22.76 37.46
N TYR A 2 16.55 -22.23 36.35
CA TYR A 2 15.91 -23.04 35.30
C TYR A 2 17.00 -23.73 34.46
N ARG A 3 16.78 -25.00 34.09
CA ARG A 3 17.67 -25.69 33.16
C ARG A 3 17.39 -25.16 31.75
N TRP A 4 18.42 -25.01 30.92
CA TRP A 4 18.30 -24.49 29.55
C TRP A 4 17.28 -25.25 28.70
N ASN A 5 17.04 -26.54 29.00
CA ASN A 5 16.04 -27.37 28.32
C ASN A 5 14.59 -27.00 28.63
N ASP A 6 14.32 -26.17 29.66
CA ASP A 6 12.97 -25.79 30.07
C ASP A 6 12.54 -24.43 29.48
N ILE A 7 13.39 -23.80 28.64
CA ILE A 7 13.12 -22.50 28.02
C ILE A 7 12.58 -22.73 26.61
N SER A 8 11.27 -22.54 26.44
CA SER A 8 10.64 -22.52 25.11
C SER A 8 10.59 -21.11 24.55
N VAL A 9 11.14 -20.90 23.36
CA VAL A 9 11.01 -19.62 22.65
C VAL A 9 9.67 -19.59 21.91
N ILE A 10 8.79 -18.66 22.28
CA ILE A 10 7.53 -18.43 21.59
C ILE A 10 7.83 -17.59 20.34
N ARG A 11 7.68 -18.18 19.15
CA ARG A 11 7.88 -17.51 17.85
C ARG A 11 6.56 -16.93 17.35
N ASP A 12 6.08 -15.89 18.02
CA ASP A 12 4.88 -15.15 17.61
C ASP A 12 5.22 -13.98 16.67
N ARG A 13 4.21 -13.18 16.30
CA ARG A 13 4.40 -11.99 15.46
C ARG A 13 5.42 -11.03 16.09
N ASP A 14 5.35 -10.83 17.40
CA ASP A 14 6.16 -9.85 18.11
C ASP A 14 7.62 -10.34 18.22
N PHE A 15 7.85 -11.65 18.30
CA PHE A 15 9.16 -12.27 18.12
C PHE A 15 9.76 -11.90 16.76
N TYR A 16 9.05 -12.15 15.66
CA TYR A 16 9.52 -11.82 14.31
C TYR A 16 9.71 -10.32 14.08
N GLU A 17 8.88 -9.48 14.72
CA GLU A 17 9.04 -8.03 14.70
C GLU A 17 10.32 -7.58 15.40
N ASN A 18 10.61 -8.12 16.57
CA ASN A 18 11.78 -7.75 17.35
C ASN A 18 13.10 -8.19 16.70
N ILE A 19 13.15 -9.42 16.16
CA ILE A 19 14.36 -9.92 15.46
C ILE A 19 14.63 -9.20 14.13
N GLY A 20 13.60 -8.57 13.54
CA GLY A 20 13.75 -7.73 12.35
C GLY A 20 14.09 -6.26 12.64
N LYS A 21 13.78 -5.77 13.84
CA LYS A 21 14.07 -4.38 14.25
C LYS A 21 15.47 -4.20 14.82
N TYR A 22 15.94 -5.14 15.64
CA TYR A 22 17.19 -4.98 16.37
C TYR A 22 18.27 -5.92 15.86
N ASP A 23 19.45 -5.35 15.63
CA ASP A 23 20.58 -6.09 15.09
C ASP A 23 21.20 -7.10 16.08
N GLN A 24 20.86 -7.01 17.37
CA GLN A 24 21.29 -7.91 18.43
C GLN A 24 20.63 -9.31 18.40
N PHE A 25 19.50 -9.47 17.69
CA PHE A 25 18.72 -10.72 17.69
C PHE A 25 18.87 -11.49 16.36
N VAL A 26 20.07 -11.97 16.09
CA VAL A 26 20.48 -12.53 14.79
C VAL A 26 20.09 -14.00 14.63
N GLY A 27 20.17 -14.79 15.72
CA GLY A 27 19.90 -16.24 15.72
C GLY A 27 18.43 -16.64 15.88
N GLY A 28 17.52 -15.79 15.39
CA GLY A 28 16.07 -16.07 15.37
C GLY A 28 15.53 -16.45 13.99
N TRP A 29 16.36 -16.33 12.95
CA TRP A 29 15.96 -16.40 11.55
C TRP A 29 16.12 -17.81 10.96
N ASP A 30 15.48 -18.80 11.61
CA ASP A 30 15.34 -20.21 11.18
C ASP A 30 16.42 -20.70 10.19
N ASP A 31 17.69 -20.50 10.53
CA ASP A 31 18.77 -20.90 9.65
C ASP A 31 19.06 -22.37 9.98
N LYS A 32 19.13 -23.23 8.96
CA LYS A 32 19.49 -24.63 9.16
C LYS A 32 20.90 -24.77 9.78
N TYR A 33 21.66 -23.67 9.77
CA TYR A 33 23.00 -23.54 10.30
C TYR A 33 23.10 -22.46 11.40
N ASP A 34 22.02 -22.21 12.15
CA ASP A 34 21.92 -21.17 13.20
C ASP A 34 22.64 -21.55 14.52
N ASN A 35 23.50 -22.57 14.53
CA ASN A 35 24.30 -22.87 15.72
C ASN A 35 25.57 -22.00 15.71
N PRO A 36 25.69 -20.99 16.60
CA PRO A 36 26.84 -20.09 16.61
C PRO A 36 28.16 -20.80 17.00
N PHE A 37 28.10 -22.06 17.45
CA PHE A 37 29.24 -22.85 17.89
C PHE A 37 29.63 -23.98 16.93
N ASP A 38 28.87 -24.21 15.84
CA ASP A 38 29.15 -25.33 14.93
C ASP A 38 30.09 -24.98 13.76
N GLY A 39 30.40 -23.69 13.56
CA GLY A 39 31.24 -23.19 12.47
C GLY A 39 30.68 -23.46 11.05
N LYS A 40 29.46 -23.99 10.94
CA LYS A 40 28.76 -24.30 9.68
C LYS A 40 27.75 -23.22 9.31
N GLY A 41 27.42 -22.33 10.25
CA GLY A 41 26.57 -21.18 10.00
C GLY A 41 27.16 -20.15 9.04
N ASN A 42 26.30 -19.60 8.18
CA ASN A 42 26.64 -18.52 7.25
C ASN A 42 26.63 -17.15 7.96
N TRP A 43 27.28 -17.07 9.11
CA TRP A 43 27.37 -15.85 9.91
C TRP A 43 28.50 -14.99 9.39
N TYR A 44 28.24 -13.70 9.22
CA TYR A 44 29.27 -12.73 8.88
C TYR A 44 29.02 -11.42 9.61
N THR A 45 30.10 -10.71 9.91
CA THR A 45 30.05 -9.45 10.64
C THR A 45 30.28 -8.29 9.68
N ILE A 46 29.37 -7.33 9.68
CA ILE A 46 29.56 -6.04 9.01
C ILE A 46 29.80 -4.99 10.08
N GLN A 47 30.82 -4.16 9.89
CA GLN A 47 31.02 -2.99 10.73
C GLN A 47 30.06 -1.88 10.26
N LYS A 48 29.15 -1.48 11.15
CA LYS A 48 28.29 -0.32 10.95
C LYS A 48 28.94 0.86 11.66
N GLU A 49 29.49 1.75 10.86
CA GLU A 49 30.28 2.90 11.33
C GLU A 49 31.49 2.47 12.20
N ASN A 50 32.13 3.39 12.91
CA ASN A 50 33.37 3.11 13.64
C ASN A 50 33.17 2.40 15.00
N VAL A 51 31.92 2.12 15.41
CA VAL A 51 31.60 1.72 16.79
C VAL A 51 30.78 0.44 16.91
N GLU A 52 30.03 0.04 15.88
CA GLU A 52 29.12 -1.11 16.00
C GLU A 52 29.50 -2.21 15.01
N SER A 53 29.52 -3.45 15.51
CA SER A 53 29.64 -4.64 14.67
C SER A 53 28.30 -5.36 14.67
N ILE A 54 27.74 -5.54 13.48
CA ILE A 54 26.47 -6.24 13.29
C ILE A 54 26.76 -7.63 12.77
N ILE A 55 26.25 -8.61 13.50
CA ILE A 55 26.25 -9.99 13.05
C ILE A 55 25.03 -10.19 12.12
N LEU A 56 25.27 -10.80 10.96
CA LEU A 56 24.26 -11.07 9.94
C LEU A 56 24.30 -12.55 9.51
N THR A 57 23.16 -13.02 9.01
CA THR A 57 23.00 -14.32 8.35
C THR A 57 22.39 -14.10 6.97
N LYS A 58 22.55 -15.08 6.06
CA LYS A 58 22.00 -15.00 4.70
C LYS A 58 20.47 -14.82 4.70
N ASN A 59 19.76 -15.53 5.59
CA ASN A 59 18.32 -15.42 5.74
C ASN A 59 17.92 -14.04 6.27
N LYS A 60 18.61 -13.53 7.30
CA LYS A 60 18.36 -12.17 7.82
C LYS A 60 18.50 -11.12 6.72
N ASN A 61 19.53 -11.23 5.87
CA ASN A 61 19.71 -10.30 4.76
C ASN A 61 18.57 -10.37 3.74
N TYR A 62 18.19 -11.59 3.34
CA TYR A 62 17.07 -11.80 2.42
C TYR A 62 15.76 -11.15 2.90
N TYR A 63 15.39 -11.35 4.17
CA TYR A 63 14.19 -10.73 4.73
C TYR A 63 14.30 -9.21 4.89
N ARG A 64 15.50 -8.68 5.13
CA ARG A 64 15.75 -7.23 5.12
C ARG A 64 15.56 -6.65 3.72
N ASP A 65 16.03 -7.33 2.69
CA ASP A 65 15.86 -6.92 1.29
C ASP A 65 14.38 -6.90 0.91
N LEU A 66 13.63 -7.95 1.26
CA LEU A 66 12.16 -7.99 1.08
C LEU A 66 11.45 -6.84 1.79
N ARG A 67 11.86 -6.52 3.03
CA ARG A 67 11.31 -5.38 3.77
C ARG A 67 11.65 -4.06 3.09
N HIS A 68 12.86 -3.90 2.56
CA HIS A 68 13.28 -2.71 1.85
C HIS A 68 12.45 -2.51 0.58
N GLU A 69 12.30 -3.55 -0.23
CA GLU A 69 11.48 -3.55 -1.45
C GLU A 69 10.01 -3.22 -1.13
N SER A 70 9.44 -3.85 -0.10
CA SER A 70 8.07 -3.57 0.37
C SER A 70 7.88 -2.09 0.74
N ASN A 71 8.87 -1.48 1.41
CA ASN A 71 8.81 -0.05 1.73
C ASN A 71 8.88 0.82 0.48
N GLN A 72 9.74 0.49 -0.49
CA GLN A 72 9.80 1.22 -1.77
C GLN A 72 8.45 1.15 -2.51
N LEU A 73 7.88 -0.04 -2.62
CA LEU A 73 6.55 -0.24 -3.23
C LEU A 73 5.45 0.54 -2.50
N LYS A 74 5.50 0.59 -1.17
CA LYS A 74 4.59 1.40 -0.36
C LYS A 74 4.72 2.90 -0.68
N HIS A 75 5.95 3.40 -0.88
CA HIS A 75 6.17 4.79 -1.29
C HIS A 75 5.57 5.06 -2.68
N TYR A 76 5.79 4.17 -3.65
CA TYR A 76 5.20 4.31 -5.00
C TYR A 76 3.68 4.26 -4.97
N SER A 77 3.09 3.34 -4.21
CA SER A 77 1.65 3.26 -4.00
C SER A 77 1.08 4.56 -3.44
N ARG A 78 1.75 5.15 -2.43
CA ARG A 78 1.35 6.44 -1.85
C ARG A 78 1.36 7.56 -2.87
N TYR A 79 2.38 7.63 -3.72
CA TYR A 79 2.43 8.63 -4.80
C TYR A 79 1.31 8.42 -5.82
N ALA A 80 1.06 7.18 -6.26
CA ALA A 80 0.00 6.87 -7.21
C ALA A 80 -1.38 7.28 -6.67
N VAL A 81 -1.70 6.91 -5.43
CA VAL A 81 -2.96 7.32 -4.77
C VAL A 81 -3.07 8.84 -4.68
N THR A 82 -1.98 9.51 -4.30
CA THR A 82 -1.95 10.99 -4.20
C THR A 82 -2.24 11.64 -5.56
N THR A 83 -1.65 11.14 -6.64
CA THR A 83 -1.90 11.62 -8.01
C THR A 83 -3.37 11.44 -8.41
N ILE A 84 -3.96 10.28 -8.11
CA ILE A 84 -5.39 10.02 -8.38
C ILE A 84 -6.26 11.01 -7.59
N MET A 85 -5.94 11.28 -6.33
CA MET A 85 -6.68 12.27 -5.53
C MET A 85 -6.58 13.68 -6.14
N PHE A 86 -5.40 14.11 -6.59
CA PHE A 86 -5.26 15.39 -7.28
C PHE A 86 -6.07 15.46 -8.57
N ASN A 87 -6.04 14.40 -9.39
CA ASN A 87 -6.85 14.32 -10.59
C ASN A 87 -8.34 14.44 -10.24
N HIS A 88 -8.81 13.74 -9.21
CA HIS A 88 -10.19 13.80 -8.76
C HIS A 88 -10.62 15.20 -8.32
N ILE A 89 -9.77 15.91 -7.57
CA ILE A 89 -10.02 17.30 -7.14
C ILE A 89 -10.14 18.22 -8.36
N ILE A 90 -9.21 18.13 -9.30
CA ILE A 90 -9.22 18.97 -10.52
C ILE A 90 -10.48 18.68 -11.35
N SER A 91 -10.85 17.42 -11.54
CA SER A 91 -12.08 17.04 -12.24
C SER A 91 -13.34 17.53 -11.53
N GLY A 92 -13.37 17.51 -10.19
CA GLY A 92 -14.49 18.06 -9.42
C GLY A 92 -14.64 19.57 -9.59
N LEU A 93 -13.52 20.32 -9.60
CA LEU A 93 -13.52 21.75 -9.87
C LEU A 93 -13.97 22.06 -11.31
N ASP A 94 -13.45 21.31 -12.29
CA ASP A 94 -13.84 21.48 -13.70
C ASP A 94 -15.34 21.18 -13.89
N ALA A 95 -15.86 20.10 -13.31
CA ALA A 95 -17.28 19.78 -13.32
C ALA A 95 -18.14 20.88 -12.68
N PHE A 96 -17.69 21.48 -11.58
CA PHE A 96 -18.38 22.62 -10.95
C PHE A 96 -18.42 23.84 -11.88
N ILE A 97 -17.28 24.19 -12.50
CA ILE A 97 -17.19 25.31 -13.45
C ILE A 97 -18.11 25.06 -14.66
N VAL A 98 -18.04 23.87 -15.26
CA VAL A 98 -18.87 23.47 -16.40
C VAL A 98 -20.35 23.45 -16.04
N SER A 99 -20.72 22.99 -14.84
CA SER A 99 -22.10 22.99 -14.37
C SER A 99 -22.66 24.40 -14.19
N ASN A 100 -21.81 25.38 -13.83
CA ASN A 100 -22.22 26.76 -13.64
C ASN A 100 -22.24 27.56 -14.95
N LYS A 101 -21.59 27.05 -16.00
CA LYS A 101 -21.70 27.59 -17.34
C LYS A 101 -23.11 27.30 -17.89
N LYS A 102 -23.88 28.36 -18.19
CA LYS A 102 -25.15 28.21 -18.91
C LYS A 102 -24.86 27.60 -20.28
N ASN A 103 -25.20 26.34 -20.45
CA ASN A 103 -25.13 25.70 -21.74
C ASN A 103 -26.43 25.97 -22.51
N ASN A 104 -26.32 26.62 -23.67
CA ASN A 104 -27.42 26.78 -24.65
C ASN A 104 -27.67 25.46 -25.40
N PHE A 105 -27.72 24.33 -24.69
CA PHE A 105 -28.11 23.07 -25.32
C PHE A 105 -29.60 23.12 -25.67
N PRO A 106 -29.99 22.67 -26.88
CA PRO A 106 -31.39 22.61 -27.28
C PRO A 106 -32.15 21.73 -26.30
N LYS A 107 -33.15 22.31 -25.63
CA LYS A 107 -34.00 21.57 -24.70
C LYS A 107 -35.03 20.80 -25.51
N ILE A 108 -34.97 19.47 -25.45
CA ILE A 108 -35.96 18.58 -26.02
C ILE A 108 -36.93 18.18 -24.91
N ARG A 109 -38.22 18.52 -25.06
CA ARG A 109 -39.28 18.14 -24.12
C ARG A 109 -40.33 17.32 -24.86
N LEU A 110 -40.85 16.29 -24.20
CA LEU A 110 -41.99 15.53 -24.68
C LEU A 110 -43.25 16.14 -24.10
N ASN A 111 -44.17 16.56 -24.96
CA ASN A 111 -45.45 17.08 -24.52
C ASN A 111 -46.38 15.91 -24.25
N TYR A 112 -46.86 15.82 -23.01
CA TYR A 112 -47.77 14.75 -22.58
C TYR A 112 -49.19 15.06 -23.05
N SER A 113 -49.84 14.09 -23.69
CA SER A 113 -51.26 14.19 -24.06
C SER A 113 -52.02 12.99 -23.55
N ARG A 114 -53.09 13.25 -22.79
CA ARG A 114 -53.96 12.24 -22.18
C ARG A 114 -54.85 11.50 -23.20
N ILE A 115 -54.93 12.01 -24.43
CA ILE A 115 -55.84 11.52 -25.48
C ILE A 115 -55.18 10.40 -26.31
N ASN A 116 -53.85 10.33 -26.31
CA ASN A 116 -53.11 9.32 -27.05
C ASN A 116 -52.78 8.12 -26.13
N LYS A 117 -52.99 6.88 -26.59
CA LYS A 117 -52.81 5.64 -25.79
C LYS A 117 -51.39 5.47 -25.24
N TRP A 118 -50.42 6.09 -25.89
CA TRP A 118 -48.99 6.08 -25.55
C TRP A 118 -48.55 7.28 -24.70
N GLY A 119 -49.46 8.20 -24.37
CA GLY A 119 -49.20 9.37 -23.52
C GLY A 119 -48.33 10.48 -24.16
N VAL A 120 -47.75 10.25 -25.35
CA VAL A 120 -46.92 11.24 -26.05
C VAL A 120 -47.76 12.02 -27.05
N GLY A 121 -47.89 13.32 -26.84
CA GLY A 121 -48.60 14.28 -27.69
C GLY A 121 -47.71 15.01 -28.71
N GLY A 122 -46.38 14.89 -28.61
CA GLY A 122 -45.42 15.46 -29.58
C GLY A 122 -44.04 15.73 -28.96
N VAL A 123 -43.06 16.05 -29.81
CA VAL A 123 -41.70 16.45 -29.41
C VAL A 123 -41.53 17.95 -29.64
N GLN A 124 -41.17 18.69 -28.60
CA GLN A 124 -40.85 20.11 -28.69
C GLN A 124 -39.34 20.31 -28.53
N ILE A 125 -38.71 20.92 -29.54
CA ILE A 125 -37.30 21.31 -29.51
C ILE A 125 -37.25 22.83 -29.38
N THR A 126 -36.65 23.32 -28.29
CA THR A 126 -36.47 24.77 -28.08
C THR A 126 -34.99 25.10 -28.15
N TYR A 127 -34.63 25.93 -29.12
CA TYR A 127 -33.29 26.49 -29.28
C TYR A 127 -33.30 27.93 -28.78
N ALA A 128 -32.43 28.24 -27.82
CA ALA A 128 -32.22 29.61 -27.33
C ALA A 128 -30.79 29.99 -27.70
N TRP A 129 -30.65 31.06 -28.48
CA TRP A 129 -29.35 31.67 -28.82
C TRP A 129 -29.03 32.79 -27.83
#